data_AF-A0A7S1F2Q9-F1
#
_entry.id   AF-A0A7S1F2Q9-F1
#
_cell.length_a   1.000
_cell.length_b   1.000
_cell.length_c   1.000
_cell.angle_alpha   90.00
_cell.angle_beta   90.00
_cell.angle_gamma   90.00
#
_symmetry.space_group_name_H-M   'P 1'
#
loop_
_entity.id
_entity.type
_entity.pdbx_description
1 polymer ?
#
loop_
_entity_poly.entity_id
_entity_poly.type
_entity_poly.pdbx_seq_one_letter_code
_entity_poly.pdbx_strand_id
1 'polypeptide(L)'
;MAPQLNIENETPTNTLAKFRATKAKSFSSLRREQRGVRTHVTGHHVVKGLNSEHVEYTVLVKNGQDSWKICFRFSQFVKLHAELKRANIVRLPRLPSCLGLGLLDPTADWFCDGRQEQIEQYFQKVLDRQDSLGDATEVLHNFLGVKSNVPAHIRQPLCALQEHATSFF
;
A
#
# COMPACT_ATOMS: atom_id res chain seq x y z
N MET A 1 10.40 -24.34 52.66
CA MET A 1 9.19 -23.58 53.02
C MET A 1 8.47 -23.26 51.73
N ALA A 2 7.34 -23.91 51.47
CA ALA A 2 6.57 -23.76 50.24
C ALA A 2 5.33 -22.87 50.51
N PRO A 3 5.01 -21.89 49.65
CA PRO A 3 3.83 -21.06 49.83
C PRO A 3 2.55 -21.80 49.40
N GLN A 4 1.50 -21.64 50.21
CA GLN A 4 0.18 -22.20 49.98
C GLN A 4 -0.56 -21.49 48.85
N LEU A 5 -1.24 -22.27 48.00
CA LEU A 5 -2.13 -21.78 46.95
C LEU A 5 -3.53 -21.53 47.53
N ASN A 6 -3.97 -20.27 47.52
CA ASN A 6 -5.33 -19.88 47.87
C ASN A 6 -6.24 -20.13 46.66
N ILE A 7 -7.28 -20.95 46.85
CA ILE A 7 -8.31 -21.23 45.86
C ILE A 7 -9.52 -20.35 46.22
N GLU A 8 -9.68 -19.22 45.52
CA GLU A 8 -10.88 -18.41 45.59
C GLU A 8 -11.89 -18.87 44.52
N ASN A 9 -13.05 -19.30 44.99
CA ASN A 9 -14.20 -19.70 44.19
C ASN A 9 -15.01 -18.46 43.80
N GLU A 10 -14.98 -18.07 42.52
CA GLU A 10 -15.86 -17.02 42.01
C GLU A 10 -17.12 -17.59 41.35
N THR A 11 -18.25 -17.06 41.79
CA THR A 11 -19.64 -17.36 41.43
C THR A 11 -19.98 -17.07 39.95
N PRO A 12 -20.81 -17.89 39.27
CA PRO A 12 -21.23 -17.63 37.90
C PRO A 12 -22.40 -16.64 37.83
N THR A 13 -22.11 -15.40 37.43
CA THR A 13 -23.12 -14.36 37.18
C THR A 13 -23.75 -14.53 35.80
N ASN A 14 -24.94 -15.13 35.78
CA ASN A 14 -25.75 -15.37 34.59
C ASN A 14 -26.27 -14.05 34.01
N THR A 15 -25.63 -13.55 32.95
CA THR A 15 -25.98 -12.31 32.26
C THR A 15 -26.75 -12.62 30.99
N LEU A 16 -28.07 -12.48 31.06
CA LEU A 16 -29.01 -12.58 29.93
C LEU A 16 -28.70 -11.50 28.87
N ALA A 17 -28.01 -11.91 27.80
CA ALA A 17 -27.67 -11.04 26.67
C ALA A 17 -28.89 -10.82 25.77
N LYS A 18 -29.31 -9.55 25.68
CA LYS A 18 -30.28 -9.05 24.69
C LYS A 18 -29.72 -9.26 23.28
N PHE A 19 -30.35 -10.15 22.51
CA PHE A 19 -30.09 -10.31 21.08
C PHE A 19 -30.49 -9.02 20.33
N ARG A 20 -29.50 -8.16 20.09
CA ARG A 20 -29.62 -7.03 19.17
C ARG A 20 -29.62 -7.56 17.75
N ALA A 21 -30.67 -7.26 16.99
CA ALA A 21 -30.78 -7.53 15.58
C ALA A 21 -29.55 -6.97 14.82
N THR A 22 -28.69 -7.88 14.37
CA THR A 22 -27.58 -7.57 13.46
C THR A 22 -28.18 -7.24 12.10
N LYS A 23 -28.27 -5.94 11.78
CA LYS A 23 -28.55 -5.46 10.42
C LYS A 23 -27.62 -6.20 9.46
N ALA A 24 -28.19 -7.02 8.57
CA ALA A 24 -27.46 -7.69 7.51
C ALA A 24 -26.72 -6.63 6.67
N LYS A 25 -25.40 -6.54 6.83
CA LYS A 25 -24.55 -5.72 5.98
C LYS A 25 -24.70 -6.26 4.56
N SER A 26 -25.20 -5.41 3.67
CA SER A 26 -25.41 -5.72 2.26
C SER A 26 -24.16 -6.36 1.64
N PHE A 27 -24.30 -7.57 1.08
CA PHE A 27 -23.22 -8.30 0.41
C PHE A 27 -22.56 -7.52 -0.73
N SER A 28 -23.21 -6.48 -1.25
CA SER A 28 -22.64 -5.58 -2.27
C SER A 28 -21.53 -4.67 -1.75
N SER A 29 -21.48 -4.33 -0.44
CA SER A 29 -20.39 -3.50 0.11
C SER A 29 -19.10 -4.29 0.34
N LEU A 30 -19.21 -5.58 0.67
CA LEU A 30 -18.07 -6.50 0.85
C LEU A 30 -17.28 -6.74 -0.44
N ARG A 31 -17.94 -6.71 -1.60
CA ARG A 31 -17.27 -6.90 -2.90
C ARG A 31 -16.42 -5.70 -3.33
N ARG A 32 -16.72 -4.49 -2.83
CA ARG A 32 -15.96 -3.28 -3.18
C ARG A 32 -14.62 -3.24 -2.46
N GLU A 33 -14.51 -3.87 -1.29
CA GLU A 33 -13.25 -3.93 -0.55
C GLU A 33 -12.17 -4.77 -1.24
N GLN A 34 -12.51 -5.75 -2.08
CA GLN A 34 -11.51 -6.65 -2.65
C GLN A 34 -10.87 -6.19 -3.97
N ARG A 35 -11.27 -5.04 -4.51
CA ARG A 35 -10.80 -4.56 -5.82
C ARG A 35 -9.94 -3.31 -5.67
N GLY A 36 -8.65 -3.50 -5.46
CA GLY A 36 -7.68 -2.40 -5.41
C GLY A 36 -6.33 -2.86 -4.87
N VAL A 37 -5.29 -2.11 -5.24
CA VAL A 37 -3.95 -2.31 -4.68
C VAL A 37 -3.96 -1.79 -3.24
N ARG A 38 -3.45 -2.60 -2.32
CA ARG A 38 -3.28 -2.24 -0.91
C ARG A 38 -1.82 -2.42 -0.51
N THR A 39 -1.36 -1.63 0.43
CA THR A 39 0.02 -1.67 0.91
C THR A 39 0.07 -1.61 2.43
N HIS A 40 0.99 -2.36 3.02
CA HIS A 40 1.33 -2.28 4.45
C HIS A 40 2.84 -2.24 4.61
N VAL A 41 3.35 -1.31 5.41
CA VAL A 41 4.78 -1.25 5.73
C VAL A 41 5.02 -2.19 6.90
N THR A 42 5.65 -3.33 6.63
CA THR A 42 5.76 -4.44 7.60
C THR A 42 7.00 -4.37 8.48
N GLY A 43 7.95 -3.50 8.16
CA GLY A 43 9.19 -3.34 8.91
C GLY A 43 10.22 -2.51 8.16
N HIS A 44 11.37 -2.35 8.80
CA HIS A 44 12.54 -1.69 8.23
C HIS A 44 13.81 -2.46 8.65
N HIS A 45 14.89 -2.26 7.92
CA HIS A 45 16.21 -2.79 8.29
C HIS A 45 17.33 -1.88 7.79
N VAL A 46 18.42 -1.84 8.54
CA VAL A 46 19.63 -1.10 8.16
C VAL A 46 20.47 -1.98 7.25
N VAL A 47 20.75 -1.49 6.05
CA VAL A 47 21.61 -2.12 5.06
C VAL A 47 22.95 -1.41 5.05
N LYS A 48 24.02 -2.19 5.23
CA LYS A 48 25.40 -1.69 5.12
C LYS A 48 25.78 -1.58 3.66
N GLY A 49 25.69 -0.38 3.11
CA GLY A 49 26.16 -0.08 1.75
C GLY A 49 27.68 0.12 1.70
N LEU A 50 28.24 0.09 0.48
CA LEU A 50 29.67 0.34 0.25
C LEU A 50 30.11 1.75 0.70
N ASN A 51 29.24 2.75 0.53
CA ASN A 51 29.55 4.16 0.76
C ASN A 51 28.95 4.69 2.08
N SER A 52 27.79 4.17 2.46
CA SER A 52 27.09 4.56 3.68
C SER A 52 26.05 3.52 4.04
N GLU A 53 25.75 3.40 5.33
CA GLU A 53 24.57 2.67 5.79
C GLU A 53 23.30 3.41 5.36
N HIS A 54 22.24 2.66 5.05
CA HIS A 54 20.94 3.22 4.72
C HIS A 54 19.82 2.33 5.25
N VAL A 55 18.63 2.90 5.42
CA VAL A 55 17.45 2.17 5.87
C VAL A 55 16.58 1.78 4.68
N GLU A 56 16.22 0.50 4.61
CA GLU A 56 15.23 -0.02 3.68
C GLU A 56 13.93 -0.38 4.41
N TYR A 57 12.82 0.01 3.82
CA TYR A 57 11.47 -0.27 4.32
C TYR A 57 10.87 -1.42 3.51
N THR A 58 10.35 -2.42 4.20
CA THR A 58 9.66 -3.55 3.57
C THR A 58 8.18 -3.27 3.50
N VAL A 59 7.64 -3.24 2.28
CA VAL A 59 6.22 -3.04 2.02
C VAL A 59 5.61 -4.30 1.44
N LEU A 60 4.57 -4.80 2.10
CA LEU A 60 3.69 -5.83 1.60
C LEU A 60 2.65 -5.20 0.69
N VAL A 61 2.72 -5.50 -0.60
CA VAL A 61 1.73 -5.11 -1.60
C VAL A 61 0.73 -6.25 -1.77
N LYS A 62 -0.55 -5.95 -1.78
CA LYS A 62 -1.65 -6.88 -2.06
C LYS A 62 -2.45 -6.36 -3.24
N ASN A 63 -2.69 -7.21 -4.24
CA ASN A 63 -3.52 -6.91 -5.39
C ASN A 63 -4.44 -8.10 -5.68
N GLY A 64 -5.69 -8.03 -5.21
CA GLY A 64 -6.62 -9.17 -5.28
C GLY A 64 -6.13 -10.35 -4.44
N GLN A 65 -5.84 -11.48 -5.08
CA GLN A 65 -5.30 -12.68 -4.42
C GLN A 65 -3.77 -12.69 -4.37
N ASP A 66 -3.11 -11.84 -5.15
CA ASP A 66 -1.66 -11.77 -5.22
C ASP A 66 -1.12 -10.90 -4.09
N SER A 67 0.03 -11.32 -3.53
CA SER A 67 0.77 -10.49 -2.60
C SER A 67 2.26 -10.70 -2.75
N TRP A 68 3.04 -9.63 -2.62
CA TRP A 68 4.49 -9.66 -2.69
C TRP A 68 5.09 -8.57 -1.81
N LYS A 69 6.37 -8.74 -1.46
CA LYS A 69 7.11 -7.75 -0.69
C LYS A 69 8.04 -6.98 -1.63
N ILE A 70 8.10 -5.67 -1.43
CA ILE A 70 9.10 -4.79 -2.04
C ILE A 70 9.91 -4.13 -0.94
N CYS A 71 11.19 -3.93 -1.19
CA CYS A 71 12.07 -3.16 -0.33
C CYS A 71 12.46 -1.88 -1.05
N PHE A 72 12.39 -0.75 -0.36
CA PHE A 72 12.88 0.51 -0.91
C PHE A 72 13.43 1.43 0.18
N ARG A 73 14.34 2.30 -0.24
CA ARG A 73 14.89 3.38 0.58
C ARG A 73 13.94 4.58 0.57
N PHE A 74 14.01 5.39 1.61
CA PHE A 74 13.24 6.64 1.68
C PHE A 74 13.49 7.56 0.47
N SER A 75 14.71 7.57 -0.08
CA SER A 75 15.04 8.35 -1.29
C SER A 75 14.27 7.91 -2.54
N GLN A 76 13.97 6.62 -2.69
CA GLN A 76 13.14 6.13 -3.81
C GLN A 76 11.70 6.62 -3.67
N PHE A 77 11.20 6.67 -2.44
CA PHE A 77 9.88 7.20 -2.13
C PHE A 77 9.78 8.72 -2.39
N VAL A 78 10.83 9.49 -2.08
CA VAL A 78 10.91 10.92 -2.45
C VAL A 78 10.85 11.11 -3.97
N LYS A 79 11.54 10.24 -4.74
CA LYS A 79 11.49 10.26 -6.22
C LYS A 79 10.08 9.98 -6.73
N LEU A 80 9.41 8.94 -6.21
CA LEU A 80 8.02 8.63 -6.55
C LEU A 80 7.11 9.83 -6.30
N HIS A 81 7.20 10.47 -5.13
CA HIS A 81 6.39 11.65 -4.83
C HIS A 81 6.62 12.79 -5.83
N ALA A 82 7.88 13.03 -6.22
CA ALA A 82 8.20 14.04 -7.22
C ALA A 82 7.65 13.70 -8.61
N GLU A 83 7.58 12.43 -8.99
CA GLU A 83 6.96 11.97 -10.24
C GLU A 83 5.43 12.14 -10.21
N LEU A 84 4.79 11.69 -9.13
CA LEU A 84 3.35 11.88 -8.92
C LEU A 84 2.98 13.37 -8.94
N LYS A 85 3.78 14.23 -8.30
CA LYS A 85 3.58 15.68 -8.34
C LYS A 85 3.73 16.26 -9.74
N ARG A 86 4.69 15.77 -10.54
CA ARG A 86 4.87 16.20 -11.94
C ARG A 86 3.71 15.81 -12.84
N ALA A 87 3.02 14.71 -12.55
CA ALA A 87 1.78 14.31 -13.22
C ALA A 87 0.55 15.18 -12.84
N ASN A 88 0.77 16.31 -12.15
CA ASN A 88 -0.23 17.34 -11.85
C ASN A 88 -1.42 16.85 -11.00
N ILE A 89 -1.18 15.91 -10.09
CA ILE A 89 -2.19 15.47 -9.11
C ILE A 89 -2.45 16.62 -8.13
N VAL A 90 -3.58 17.29 -8.32
CA VAL A 90 -3.98 18.53 -7.61
C VAL A 90 -3.98 18.38 -6.07
N ARG A 91 -4.07 17.15 -5.56
CA ARG A 91 -4.12 16.87 -4.12
C ARG A 91 -3.30 15.63 -3.77
N LEU A 92 -1.98 15.71 -3.86
CA LEU A 92 -1.12 14.65 -3.31
C LEU A 92 -0.97 14.85 -1.78
N PRO A 93 -1.00 13.79 -0.95
CA PRO A 93 -0.72 13.92 0.48
C PRO A 93 0.69 14.49 0.71
N ARG A 94 0.87 15.18 1.84
CA ARG A 94 2.16 15.78 2.20
C ARG A 94 3.21 14.68 2.34
N LEU A 95 4.37 14.89 1.73
CA LEU A 95 5.53 14.02 1.90
C LEU A 95 5.98 14.04 3.38
N PRO A 96 6.29 12.89 3.99
CA PRO A 96 7.03 12.79 5.24
C PRO A 96 8.27 13.69 5.22
N SER A 97 8.58 14.33 6.35
CA SER A 97 9.70 15.26 6.42
C SER A 97 11.03 14.55 6.11
N CYS A 98 11.79 15.10 5.16
CA CYS A 98 13.16 14.69 4.90
C CYS A 98 14.15 15.22 5.96
N LEU A 99 13.73 16.22 6.75
CA LEU A 99 14.58 16.85 7.75
C LEU A 99 14.71 15.90 8.94
N GLY A 100 15.73 15.05 8.91
CA GLY A 100 16.45 14.78 10.14
C GLY A 100 17.04 16.11 10.57
N LEU A 101 16.45 16.76 11.58
CA LEU A 101 17.16 17.80 12.33
C LEU A 101 18.54 17.20 12.59
N GLY A 102 19.63 17.78 12.07
CA GLY A 102 20.96 17.15 11.91
C GLY A 102 21.64 16.59 13.18
N LEU A 103 20.89 16.46 14.27
CA LEU A 103 21.14 15.79 15.52
C LEU A 103 20.59 14.34 15.57
N LEU A 104 19.76 13.92 14.62
CA LEU A 104 19.09 12.61 14.66
C LEU A 104 19.82 11.58 13.80
N ASP A 105 20.18 10.46 14.41
CA ASP A 105 20.68 9.28 13.71
C ASP A 105 19.55 8.70 12.82
N PRO A 106 19.70 8.72 11.48
CA PRO A 106 18.66 8.22 10.57
C PRO A 106 18.47 6.70 10.62
N THR A 107 19.34 5.98 11.33
CA THR A 107 19.29 4.52 11.53
C THR A 107 18.70 4.12 12.88
N ALA A 108 18.46 5.09 13.78
CA ALA A 108 17.87 4.77 15.08
C ALA A 108 16.45 4.20 14.93
N ASP A 109 16.15 3.12 15.65
CA ASP A 109 14.89 2.37 15.55
C ASP A 109 13.65 3.26 15.74
N TRP A 110 13.64 4.09 16.79
CA TRP A 110 12.51 4.99 17.09
C TRP A 110 12.20 5.96 15.94
N PHE A 111 13.22 6.37 15.19
CA PHE A 111 13.07 7.26 14.04
C PHE A 111 12.57 6.48 12.82
N CYS A 112 13.08 5.26 12.64
CA CYS A 112 12.64 4.36 11.59
C CYS A 112 11.18 3.92 11.78
N ASP A 113 10.74 3.65 13.00
CA ASP A 113 9.35 3.34 13.37
C ASP A 113 8.42 4.50 13.03
N GLY A 114 8.75 5.71 13.48
CA GLY A 114 7.96 6.90 13.15
C GLY A 114 7.90 7.17 11.65
N ARG A 115 9.00 6.92 10.92
CA ARG A 115 9.02 7.05 9.46
C ARG A 115 8.23 5.95 8.76
N GLN A 116 8.27 4.72 9.27
CA GLN A 116 7.48 3.59 8.77
C GLN A 116 5.98 3.92 8.82
N GLU A 117 5.49 4.45 9.93
CA GLU A 117 4.09 4.87 10.07
C GLU A 117 3.75 5.98 9.06
N GLN A 118 4.62 6.98 8.90
CA GLN A 118 4.42 8.07 7.93
C GLN A 118 4.35 7.57 6.49
N ILE A 119 5.20 6.61 6.12
CA ILE A 119 5.20 5.98 4.79
C ILE A 119 3.89 5.20 4.59
N GLU A 120 3.44 4.43 5.59
CA GLU A 120 2.19 3.68 5.50
C GLU A 120 0.99 4.61 5.31
N GLN A 121 0.86 5.64 6.16
CA GLN A 121 -0.22 6.63 6.05
C GLN A 121 -0.21 7.35 4.70
N TYR A 122 0.98 7.63 4.14
CA TYR A 122 1.08 8.25 2.83
C TYR A 122 0.56 7.32 1.74
N PHE A 123 0.98 6.05 1.70
CA PHE A 123 0.52 5.12 0.67
C PHE A 123 -0.99 4.89 0.75
N GLN A 124 -1.55 4.74 1.96
CA GLN A 124 -2.99 4.65 2.15
C GLN A 124 -3.70 5.86 1.51
N LYS A 125 -3.26 7.09 1.82
CA LYS A 125 -3.86 8.32 1.26
C LYS A 125 -3.70 8.45 -0.26
N VAL A 126 -2.62 7.92 -0.84
CA VAL A 126 -2.42 7.91 -2.30
C VAL A 126 -3.33 6.88 -2.96
N LEU A 127 -3.41 5.67 -2.40
CA LEU A 127 -4.25 4.57 -2.91
C LEU A 127 -5.74 4.85 -2.76
N ASP A 128 -6.15 5.54 -1.69
CA ASP A 128 -7.53 6.05 -1.54
C ASP A 128 -7.92 7.02 -2.66
N ARG A 129 -6.93 7.58 -3.36
CA ARG A 129 -7.10 8.53 -4.47
C ARG A 129 -6.76 7.92 -5.82
N GLN A 130 -6.58 6.59 -5.91
CA GLN A 130 -6.12 5.92 -7.13
C GLN A 130 -7.00 6.25 -8.35
N ASP A 131 -8.31 6.36 -8.16
CA ASP A 131 -9.26 6.65 -9.25
C ASP A 131 -9.06 8.06 -9.85
N SER A 132 -8.40 8.96 -9.12
CA SER A 132 -8.10 10.33 -9.55
C SER A 132 -6.68 10.53 -10.08
N LEU A 133 -5.84 9.49 -10.05
CA LEU A 133 -4.44 9.58 -10.47
C LEU A 133 -4.27 9.69 -11.99
N GLY A 134 -5.25 9.22 -12.78
CA GLY A 134 -5.13 9.17 -14.24
C GLY A 134 -3.89 8.39 -14.67
N ASP A 135 -3.06 8.98 -15.53
CA ASP A 135 -1.82 8.39 -16.03
C ASP A 135 -0.78 8.14 -14.92
N ALA A 136 -0.85 8.89 -13.81
CA ALA A 136 0.05 8.70 -12.66
C ALA A 136 -0.17 7.36 -11.95
N THR A 137 -1.30 6.67 -12.23
CA THR A 137 -1.57 5.32 -11.73
C THR A 137 -0.52 4.34 -12.22
N GLU A 138 -0.05 4.47 -13.47
CA GLU A 138 0.96 3.59 -14.04
C GLU A 138 2.31 3.77 -13.33
N VAL A 139 2.68 5.01 -13.00
CA VAL A 139 3.89 5.30 -12.23
C VAL A 139 3.83 4.65 -10.85
N LEU A 140 2.69 4.77 -10.16
CA LEU A 140 2.48 4.13 -8.86
C LEU A 140 2.52 2.60 -8.95
N HIS A 141 1.84 2.02 -9.95
CA HIS A 141 1.81 0.58 -10.16
C HIS A 141 3.19 0.01 -10.49
N ASN A 142 3.95 0.67 -11.35
CA ASN A 142 5.32 0.29 -11.67
C ASN A 142 6.22 0.33 -10.43
N PHE A 143 6.09 1.38 -9.61
CA PHE A 143 6.82 1.47 -8.34
C PHE A 143 6.44 0.34 -7.37
N LEU A 144 5.16 -0.01 -7.29
CA LEU A 144 4.67 -1.08 -6.43
C LEU A 144 4.89 -2.48 -7.04
N GLY A 145 5.43 -2.61 -8.24
CA GLY A 145 5.61 -3.88 -8.95
C GLY A 145 4.29 -4.54 -9.36
N VAL A 146 3.20 -3.77 -9.45
CA VAL A 146 1.91 -4.24 -9.91
C VAL A 146 2.01 -4.48 -11.41
N LYS A 147 2.01 -5.75 -11.82
CA LYS A 147 1.99 -6.10 -13.25
C LYS A 147 0.71 -5.55 -13.86
N SER A 148 0.84 -4.69 -14.86
CA SER A 148 -0.28 -4.27 -15.70
C SER A 148 -0.82 -5.51 -16.39
N ASN A 149 -1.92 -6.07 -15.87
CA ASN A 149 -2.67 -7.15 -16.51
C ASN A 149 -3.40 -6.68 -17.78
N VAL A 150 -2.94 -5.62 -18.43
CA VAL A 150 -3.40 -5.25 -19.76
C VAL A 150 -3.05 -6.44 -20.65
N PRO A 151 -4.05 -7.20 -21.10
CA PRO A 151 -3.76 -8.38 -21.89
C PRO A 151 -3.01 -7.93 -23.14
N ALA A 152 -1.85 -8.53 -23.40
CA ALA A 152 -1.02 -8.15 -24.55
C ALA A 152 -1.79 -8.20 -25.89
N HIS A 153 -2.90 -8.96 -25.94
CA HIS A 153 -3.77 -9.05 -27.11
C HIS A 153 -4.58 -7.76 -27.42
N ILE A 154 -4.79 -6.86 -26.46
CA ILE A 154 -5.48 -5.57 -26.73
C ILE A 154 -4.50 -4.53 -27.32
N ARG A 155 -3.18 -4.78 -27.24
CA ARG A 155 -2.16 -3.92 -27.85
C ARG A 155 -1.88 -4.24 -29.31
N GLN A 156 -2.61 -5.17 -29.94
CA GLN A 156 -2.55 -5.27 -31.39
C GLN A 156 -3.14 -3.97 -31.96
N PRO A 157 -2.35 -3.15 -32.69
CA PRO A 157 -2.93 -2.07 -33.47
C PRO A 157 -3.97 -2.75 -34.35
N LEU A 158 -5.21 -2.24 -34.33
CA LEU A 158 -6.25 -2.68 -35.25
C LEU A 158 -5.61 -2.68 -36.63
N CYS A 159 -5.20 -3.87 -37.13
CA CYS A 159 -4.66 -4.00 -38.46
C CYS A 159 -5.70 -3.36 -39.35
N ALA A 160 -5.28 -2.30 -40.06
CA ALA A 160 -6.14 -1.48 -40.88
C ALA A 160 -7.09 -2.42 -41.62
N LEU A 161 -8.39 -2.26 -41.34
CA LEU A 161 -9.44 -3.02 -41.99
C LEU A 161 -9.16 -2.90 -43.48
N GLN A 162 -8.66 -3.97 -44.09
CA GLN A 162 -8.17 -3.93 -45.46
C GLN A 162 -9.41 -3.67 -46.31
N GLU A 163 -9.62 -2.42 -46.69
CA GLU A 163 -10.70 -2.00 -47.57
C GLU A 163 -10.43 -2.70 -48.90
N HIS A 164 -11.05 -3.87 -49.06
CA HIS A 164 -11.08 -4.56 -50.32
C HIS A 164 -11.82 -3.65 -51.30
N ALA A 165 -11.04 -2.92 -52.10
CA ALA A 165 -11.51 -2.23 -53.27
C ALA A 165 -12.18 -3.29 -54.18
N THR A 166 -13.51 -3.34 -54.17
CA THR A 166 -14.30 -4.01 -55.19
C THR A 166 -14.05 -3.29 -56.51
N SER A 167 -13.09 -3.81 -57.28
CA SER A 167 -12.91 -3.46 -58.68
C SER A 167 -14.09 -4.04 -59.46
N PHE A 168 -15.00 -3.16 -59.87
CA PHE A 168 -15.97 -3.44 -60.93
C PHE A 168 -15.38 -2.92 -62.25
N PHE A 169 -14.84 -3.82 -63.08
CA PHE A 169 -14.72 -3.64 -64.52
C PHE A 169 -14.78 -4.99 -65.23
#